data_AF-F3QKM5-F1
#
_entry.id   AF-F3QKM5-F1
#
_cell.length_a   1.000
_cell.length_b   1.000
_cell.length_c   1.000
_cell.angle_alpha   90.00
_cell.angle_beta   90.00
_cell.angle_gamma   90.00
#
_symmetry.space_group_name_H-M   'P 1'
#
loop_
_entity.id
_entity.type
_entity.pdbx_description
1 polymer ?
#
loop_
_entity_poly.entity_id
_entity_poly.type
_entity_poly.pdbx_seq_one_letter_code
_entity_poly.pdbx_strand_id
1 'polypeptide(L)'
;MVQIVMLCCACFIMVIGRVDKAKLASGSVFRAGLIGMAAVYGVSWMTSTFFNFYKPFFVQEFGEVVNNLPILFGLCLFFLSAVLFSQGATITALMPLAMALNLNPADTVWMFPACNGYFLIPAGGAIIGCIAFDRTGTTKIGKYIFNHSYMLPGLVTTASQVAIGYVISKFIF
;
A
#
# COMPACT_ATOMS: atom_id res chain seq x y z
N MET A 1 2.39 15.09 0.90
CA MET A 1 1.32 15.90 1.55
C MET A 1 1.13 15.50 3.00
N VAL A 2 0.87 14.22 3.30
CA VAL A 2 0.69 13.73 4.69
C VAL A 2 1.88 14.07 5.59
N GLN A 3 3.13 13.82 5.15
CA GLN A 3 4.31 14.10 5.98
C GLN A 3 4.45 15.59 6.34
N ILE A 4 4.15 16.49 5.38
CA ILE A 4 4.22 17.94 5.60
C ILE A 4 3.20 18.36 6.65
N VAL A 5 1.95 17.91 6.52
CA VAL A 5 0.90 18.22 7.50
C VAL A 5 1.25 17.67 8.89
N MET A 6 1.76 16.44 8.97
CA MET A 6 2.19 15.84 10.25
C MET A 6 3.33 16.61 10.91
N LEU A 7 4.35 17.02 10.14
CA LEU A 7 5.47 17.82 10.65
C LEU A 7 5.03 19.23 11.05
N CYS A 8 4.09 19.84 10.31
CA CYS A 8 3.49 21.13 10.68
C CYS A 8 2.71 21.03 11.99
N CYS A 9 1.86 20.01 12.16
CA CYS A 9 1.15 19.77 13.41
C CYS A 9 2.13 19.52 14.57
N ALA A 10 3.17 18.70 14.37
CA ALA A 10 4.20 18.47 15.38
C ALA A 10 4.92 19.78 15.76
N CYS A 11 5.22 20.65 14.79
CA CYS A 11 5.78 21.97 15.04
C CYS A 11 4.86 22.83 15.91
N PHE A 12 3.56 22.90 15.59
CA PHE A 12 2.60 23.65 16.41
C PHE A 12 2.50 23.11 17.84
N ILE A 13 2.45 21.78 18.01
CA ILE A 13 2.44 21.15 19.34
C ILE A 13 3.70 21.57 20.13
N MET A 14 4.86 21.56 19.49
CA MET A 14 6.11 21.96 20.14
C MET A 14 6.14 23.43 20.54
N VAL A 15 5.67 24.33 19.66
CA VAL A 15 5.65 25.78 19.92
C VAL A 15 4.66 26.12 21.04
N ILE A 16 3.42 25.59 20.96
CA ILE A 16 2.36 25.85 21.94
C ILE A 16 2.71 25.21 23.28
N GLY A 17 3.15 23.95 23.26
CA GLY A 17 3.53 23.20 24.46
C GLY A 17 4.90 23.56 25.03
N ARG A 18 5.66 24.46 24.37
CA ARG A 18 7.03 24.87 24.74
C ARG A 18 7.95 23.67 24.99
N VAL A 19 7.84 22.67 24.14
CA VAL A 19 8.60 21.42 24.27
C VAL A 19 10.07 21.69 23.95
N ASP A 20 10.96 21.24 24.82
CA ASP A 20 12.40 21.33 24.59
C ASP A 20 12.80 20.52 23.34
N LYS A 21 13.38 21.22 22.36
CA LYS A 21 13.89 20.68 21.10
C LYS A 21 14.93 19.57 21.31
N ALA A 22 15.71 19.61 22.39
CA ALA A 22 16.66 18.54 22.70
C ALA A 22 15.95 17.21 23.05
N LYS A 23 14.78 17.28 23.69
CA LYS A 23 13.97 16.10 24.02
C LYS A 23 13.38 15.43 22.78
N LEU A 24 13.12 16.18 21.70
CA LEU A 24 12.67 15.61 20.43
C LEU A 24 13.77 14.73 19.82
N ALA A 25 14.95 15.30 19.58
CA ALA A 25 16.04 14.61 18.89
C ALA A 25 16.63 13.43 19.68
N SER A 26 16.53 13.48 21.00
CA SER A 26 16.94 12.37 21.89
C SER A 26 15.84 11.33 22.12
N GLY A 27 14.59 11.65 21.79
CA GLY A 27 13.46 10.74 21.99
C GLY A 27 13.58 9.47 21.14
N SER A 28 13.36 8.32 21.77
CA SER A 28 13.41 7.00 21.11
C SER A 28 12.45 6.91 19.93
N VAL A 29 11.25 7.50 20.06
CA VAL A 29 10.23 7.51 19.01
C VAL A 29 10.68 8.30 17.78
N PHE A 30 11.27 9.49 17.96
CA PHE A 30 11.72 10.32 16.83
C PHE A 30 12.90 9.68 16.10
N ARG A 31 13.88 9.14 16.85
CA ARG A 31 15.02 8.41 16.27
C ARG A 31 14.56 7.16 15.50
N ALA A 32 13.68 6.36 16.09
CA ALA A 32 13.09 5.20 15.42
C ALA A 32 12.32 5.62 14.15
N GLY A 33 11.58 6.73 14.22
CA GLY A 33 10.86 7.31 13.08
C GLY A 33 11.80 7.72 11.93
N LEU A 34 12.91 8.39 12.23
CA LEU A 34 13.91 8.78 11.22
C LEU A 34 14.59 7.57 10.56
N ILE A 35 14.95 6.56 11.34
CA ILE A 35 15.53 5.31 10.82
C ILE A 35 14.50 4.61 9.90
N GLY A 36 13.25 4.49 10.36
CA GLY A 36 12.17 3.91 9.57
C GLY A 36 11.92 4.68 8.27
N MET A 37 11.95 6.02 8.31
CA MET A 37 11.81 6.87 7.13
C MET A 37 12.92 6.60 6.10
N ALA A 38 14.19 6.56 6.53
CA ALA A 38 15.31 6.27 5.65
C ALA A 38 15.19 4.87 5.02
N ALA A 39 14.76 3.87 5.80
CA ALA A 39 14.54 2.51 5.30
C ALA A 39 13.44 2.46 4.23
N VAL A 40 12.29 3.12 4.45
CA VAL A 40 11.18 3.16 3.48
C VAL A 40 11.58 3.88 2.19
N TYR A 41 12.29 5.01 2.28
CA TYR A 41 12.80 5.71 1.09
C TYR A 41 13.84 4.89 0.33
N GLY A 42 14.73 4.19 1.04
CA GLY A 42 15.73 3.32 0.43
C GLY A 42 15.10 2.22 -0.41
N VAL A 43 14.08 1.54 0.12
CA VAL A 43 13.32 0.53 -0.63
C VAL A 43 12.64 1.15 -1.86
N SER A 44 11.96 2.30 -1.70
CA SER A 44 11.31 2.99 -2.82
C SER A 44 12.29 3.37 -3.93
N TRP A 45 13.49 3.82 -3.57
CA TRP A 45 14.53 4.14 -4.56
C TRP A 45 15.01 2.87 -5.26
N MET A 46 15.35 1.82 -4.53
CA MET A 46 15.79 0.55 -5.11
C MET A 46 14.75 -0.03 -6.08
N THR A 47 13.47 -0.01 -5.69
CA THR A 47 12.35 -0.42 -6.54
C THR A 47 12.30 0.43 -7.82
N SER A 48 12.45 1.75 -7.71
CA SER A 48 12.45 2.65 -8.87
C SER A 48 13.62 2.36 -9.82
N THR A 49 14.83 2.14 -9.29
CA THR A 49 16.01 1.79 -10.08
C THR A 49 15.82 0.47 -10.82
N PHE A 50 15.29 -0.56 -10.13
CA PHE A 50 15.00 -1.86 -10.73
C PHE A 50 14.00 -1.74 -11.89
N PHE A 51 12.85 -1.11 -11.66
CA PHE A 51 11.83 -0.97 -12.70
C PHE A 51 12.28 -0.08 -13.86
N ASN A 52 13.05 0.99 -13.61
CA ASN A 52 13.60 1.83 -14.67
C ASN A 52 14.57 1.05 -15.58
N PHE A 53 15.41 0.19 -15.00
CA PHE A 53 16.35 -0.63 -15.77
C PHE A 53 15.64 -1.71 -16.60
N TYR A 54 14.70 -2.45 -15.98
CA TYR A 54 13.99 -3.55 -16.64
C TYR A 54 12.75 -3.11 -17.44
N LYS A 55 12.46 -1.80 -17.50
CA LYS A 55 11.29 -1.26 -18.22
C LYS A 55 11.17 -1.80 -19.66
N PRO A 56 12.22 -1.81 -20.51
CA PRO A 56 12.09 -2.31 -21.88
C PRO A 56 11.65 -3.77 -21.93
N PHE A 57 12.19 -4.61 -21.04
CA PHE A 57 11.81 -6.02 -20.91
C PHE A 57 10.35 -6.18 -20.51
N PHE A 58 9.89 -5.43 -19.50
CA PHE A 58 8.49 -5.50 -19.07
C PHE A 58 7.51 -5.09 -20.17
N VAL A 59 7.84 -4.03 -20.91
CA VAL A 59 7.01 -3.54 -22.03
C VAL A 59 6.94 -4.59 -23.15
N GLN A 60 8.08 -5.20 -23.50
CA GLN A 60 8.14 -6.21 -24.55
C GLN A 60 7.34 -7.48 -24.20
N GLU A 61 7.50 -7.99 -22.98
CA GLU A 61 6.92 -9.29 -22.60
C GLU A 61 5.46 -9.18 -22.13
N PHE A 62 5.10 -8.09 -21.44
CA PHE A 62 3.79 -7.98 -20.77
C PHE A 62 2.92 -6.84 -21.31
N GLY A 63 3.45 -5.95 -22.15
CA GLY A 63 2.72 -4.78 -22.66
C GLY A 63 1.41 -5.16 -23.33
N GLU A 64 1.45 -6.06 -24.33
CA GLU A 64 0.23 -6.48 -25.05
C GLU A 64 -0.75 -7.21 -24.14
N VAL A 65 -0.27 -8.13 -23.30
CA VAL A 65 -1.10 -8.93 -22.41
C VAL A 65 -1.86 -8.05 -21.43
N VAL A 66 -1.18 -7.09 -20.81
CA VAL A 66 -1.80 -6.20 -19.82
C VAL A 66 -2.71 -5.17 -20.50
N ASN A 67 -2.42 -4.71 -21.71
CA ASN A 67 -3.33 -3.84 -22.46
C ASN A 67 -4.62 -4.57 -22.88
N ASN A 68 -4.53 -5.85 -23.25
CA ASN A 68 -5.69 -6.67 -23.62
C ASN A 68 -6.51 -7.12 -22.41
N LEU A 69 -5.85 -7.34 -21.26
CA LEU A 69 -6.49 -7.78 -20.03
C LEU A 69 -6.00 -6.96 -18.81
N PRO A 70 -6.44 -5.69 -18.68
CA PRO A 70 -5.93 -4.77 -17.65
C PRO A 70 -6.05 -5.32 -16.22
N ILE A 71 -7.10 -6.10 -15.93
CA ILE A 71 -7.32 -6.71 -14.61
C ILE A 71 -6.12 -7.52 -14.08
N LEU A 72 -5.25 -8.05 -14.96
CA LEU A 72 -4.01 -8.71 -14.53
C LEU A 72 -3.09 -7.77 -13.75
N PHE A 73 -3.05 -6.49 -14.12
CA PHE A 73 -2.34 -5.47 -13.35
C PHE A 73 -2.96 -5.26 -11.96
N GLY A 74 -4.28 -5.33 -11.86
CA GLY A 74 -5.00 -5.34 -10.58
C GLY A 74 -4.60 -6.50 -9.68
N LEU A 75 -4.40 -7.71 -10.25
CA LEU A 75 -3.86 -8.85 -9.50
C LEU A 75 -2.43 -8.60 -9.03
N CYS A 76 -1.57 -7.99 -9.85
CA CYS A 76 -0.23 -7.58 -9.44
C CYS A 76 -0.27 -6.60 -8.26
N LEU A 77 -1.17 -5.60 -8.30
CA LEU A 77 -1.39 -4.67 -7.17
C LEU A 77 -1.80 -5.42 -5.89
N PHE A 78 -2.72 -6.38 -6.01
CA PHE A 78 -3.20 -7.15 -4.87
C PHE A 78 -2.10 -8.00 -4.23
N PHE A 79 -1.40 -8.81 -5.02
CA PHE A 79 -0.37 -9.69 -4.49
C PHE A 79 0.87 -8.92 -4.02
N LEU A 80 1.29 -7.86 -4.72
CA LEU A 80 2.41 -7.05 -4.24
C LEU A 80 2.05 -6.36 -2.93
N SER A 81 0.82 -5.87 -2.76
CA SER A 81 0.38 -5.31 -1.48
C SER A 81 0.36 -6.35 -0.37
N ALA A 82 0.03 -7.61 -0.65
CA ALA A 82 0.10 -8.68 0.35
C ALA A 82 1.51 -8.87 0.90
N VAL A 83 2.53 -8.70 0.05
CA VAL A 83 3.95 -8.87 0.42
C VAL A 83 4.53 -7.62 1.07
N LEU A 84 4.18 -6.43 0.56
CA LEU A 84 4.73 -5.16 1.06
C LEU A 84 4.02 -4.64 2.31
N PHE A 85 2.87 -5.20 2.68
CA PHE A 85 2.04 -4.76 3.80
C PHE A 85 1.67 -3.26 3.78
N SER A 86 1.65 -2.64 2.59
CA SER A 86 1.47 -1.19 2.46
C SER A 86 0.86 -0.82 1.10
N GLN A 87 -0.31 -0.17 1.13
CA GLN A 87 -0.95 0.38 -0.07
C GLN A 87 -0.04 1.42 -0.75
N GLY A 88 0.51 2.34 0.04
CA GLY A 88 1.35 3.43 -0.47
C GLY A 88 2.64 2.93 -1.13
N ALA A 89 3.28 1.93 -0.53
CA ALA A 89 4.48 1.32 -1.12
C ALA A 89 4.15 0.62 -2.44
N THR A 90 3.05 -0.16 -2.49
CA THR A 90 2.60 -0.84 -3.70
C THR A 90 2.30 0.12 -4.84
N ILE A 91 1.57 1.20 -4.56
CA ILE A 91 1.22 2.21 -5.56
C ILE A 91 2.47 2.93 -6.08
N THR A 92 3.39 3.29 -5.18
CA THR A 92 4.67 3.90 -5.55
C THR A 92 5.52 2.98 -6.42
N ALA A 93 5.45 1.66 -6.19
CA ALA A 93 6.18 0.66 -6.95
C ALA A 93 5.57 0.40 -8.34
N LEU A 94 4.26 0.19 -8.42
CA LEU A 94 3.62 -0.34 -9.64
C LEU A 94 2.96 0.71 -10.53
N MET A 95 2.48 1.84 -10.01
CA MET A 95 1.81 2.83 -10.87
C MET A 95 2.76 3.46 -11.92
N PRO A 96 4.04 3.75 -11.62
CA PRO A 96 4.98 4.16 -12.67
C PRO A 96 5.14 3.11 -13.77
N LEU A 97 5.10 1.82 -13.41
CA LEU A 97 5.15 0.72 -14.37
C LEU A 97 3.87 0.67 -15.23
N ALA A 98 2.68 0.89 -14.66
CA ALA A 98 1.45 0.96 -15.44
C ALA A 98 1.53 2.01 -16.57
N MET A 99 2.05 3.20 -16.24
CA MET A 99 2.25 4.27 -17.23
C MET A 99 3.31 3.88 -18.27
N ALA A 100 4.37 3.20 -17.86
CA ALA A 100 5.40 2.69 -18.77
C ALA A 100 4.87 1.63 -19.75
N LEU A 101 3.88 0.83 -19.34
CA LEU A 101 3.20 -0.18 -20.16
C LEU A 101 2.07 0.41 -21.02
N ASN A 102 1.87 1.74 -21.01
CA ASN A 102 0.79 2.44 -21.71
C ASN A 102 -0.63 2.00 -21.32
N LEU A 103 -0.85 1.57 -20.07
CA LEU A 103 -2.21 1.29 -19.60
C LEU A 103 -3.04 2.57 -19.68
N ASN A 104 -4.31 2.42 -20.07
CA ASN A 104 -5.27 3.52 -20.01
C ASN A 104 -5.32 4.09 -18.58
N PRO A 105 -5.16 5.41 -18.37
CA PRO A 105 -5.25 6.00 -17.04
C PRO A 105 -6.55 5.65 -16.30
N ALA A 106 -7.68 5.56 -17.02
CA ALA A 106 -8.95 5.13 -16.46
C ALA A 106 -8.87 3.71 -15.85
N ASP A 107 -8.08 2.82 -16.47
CA ASP A 107 -7.87 1.46 -15.98
C ASP A 107 -7.11 1.43 -14.65
N THR A 108 -6.13 2.31 -14.49
CA THR A 108 -5.39 2.42 -13.24
C THR A 108 -6.23 2.96 -12.08
N VAL A 109 -7.23 3.79 -12.38
CA VAL A 109 -8.15 4.36 -11.38
C VAL A 109 -9.09 3.30 -10.83
N TRP A 110 -9.77 2.54 -11.67
CA TRP A 110 -10.71 1.54 -11.16
C TRP A 110 -10.02 0.34 -10.52
N MET A 111 -8.78 0.02 -10.93
CA MET A 111 -7.97 -1.00 -10.30
C MET A 111 -7.29 -0.56 -9.01
N PHE A 112 -7.24 0.75 -8.71
CA PHE A 112 -6.56 1.28 -7.52
C PHE A 112 -6.92 0.54 -6.22
N PRO A 113 -8.19 0.22 -5.92
CA PRO A 113 -8.55 -0.50 -4.69
C PRO A 113 -7.90 -1.88 -4.56
N ALA A 114 -7.45 -2.50 -5.65
CA ALA A 114 -6.74 -3.77 -5.61
C ALA A 114 -5.42 -3.68 -4.83
N CYS A 115 -4.84 -2.49 -4.62
CA CYS A 115 -3.69 -2.32 -3.74
C CYS A 115 -4.00 -2.55 -2.25
N ASN A 116 -5.23 -2.95 -1.89
CA ASN A 116 -5.66 -3.30 -0.55
C ASN A 116 -5.45 -4.80 -0.22
N GLY A 117 -4.48 -5.48 -0.84
CA GLY A 117 -4.21 -6.90 -0.60
C GLY A 117 -3.41 -7.21 0.68
N TYR A 118 -2.98 -6.20 1.43
CA TYR A 118 -2.12 -6.38 2.62
C TYR A 118 -2.77 -7.16 3.76
N PHE A 119 -4.07 -7.43 3.71
CA PHE A 119 -4.74 -8.30 4.69
C PHE A 119 -4.52 -9.78 4.42
N LEU A 120 -4.10 -10.18 3.21
CA LEU A 120 -4.03 -11.57 2.77
C LEU A 120 -3.08 -12.41 3.66
N ILE A 121 -2.00 -11.80 4.13
CA ILE A 121 -1.08 -12.41 5.10
C ILE A 121 -1.27 -11.64 6.42
N PRO A 122 -1.66 -12.28 7.54
CA PRO A 122 -1.96 -11.60 8.79
C PRO A 122 -0.68 -11.22 9.58
N ALA A 123 0.34 -10.71 8.88
CA ALA A 123 1.60 -10.23 9.48
C ALA A 123 1.64 -8.70 9.66
N GLY A 124 0.68 -7.98 9.05
CA GLY A 124 0.55 -6.54 9.24
C GLY A 124 0.13 -6.19 10.68
N GLY A 125 0.78 -5.17 11.25
CA GLY A 125 0.55 -4.75 12.64
C GLY A 125 -0.91 -4.38 12.96
N ALA A 126 -1.67 -3.92 11.96
CA ALA A 126 -3.10 -3.63 12.12
C ALA A 126 -3.92 -4.89 12.45
N ILE A 127 -3.74 -5.99 11.70
CA ILE A 127 -4.48 -7.24 11.94
C ILE A 127 -4.07 -7.86 13.26
N ILE A 128 -2.76 -7.93 13.53
CA ILE A 128 -2.24 -8.47 14.79
C ILE A 128 -2.77 -7.67 15.97
N GLY A 129 -2.77 -6.33 15.86
CA GLY A 129 -3.32 -5.44 16.87
C GLY A 129 -4.81 -5.67 17.09
N CYS A 130 -5.62 -5.71 16.04
CA CYS A 130 -7.06 -5.94 16.17
C CYS A 130 -7.38 -7.28 16.85
N ILE A 131 -6.63 -8.34 16.53
CA ILE A 131 -6.80 -9.66 17.18
C ILE A 131 -6.36 -9.59 18.66
N ALA A 132 -5.22 -8.96 18.95
CA ALA A 132 -4.72 -8.84 20.32
C ALA A 132 -5.64 -7.99 21.22
N PHE A 133 -6.32 -6.99 20.66
CA PHE A 133 -7.25 -6.12 21.39
C PHE A 133 -8.69 -6.65 21.42
N ASP A 134 -9.01 -7.72 20.69
CA ASP A 134 -10.37 -8.27 20.65
C ASP A 134 -10.69 -9.07 21.92
N ARG A 135 -11.46 -8.46 22.81
CA ARG A 135 -11.92 -9.06 24.06
C ARG A 135 -13.06 -10.07 23.87
N THR A 136 -13.71 -10.07 22.71
CA THR A 136 -14.83 -10.99 22.40
C THR A 136 -14.33 -12.36 21.96
N GLY A 137 -13.07 -12.46 21.52
CA GLY A 137 -12.49 -13.69 20.98
C GLY A 137 -13.05 -14.11 19.62
N THR A 138 -13.76 -13.21 18.93
CA THR A 138 -14.38 -13.49 17.63
C THR A 138 -13.38 -13.41 16.48
N THR A 139 -12.28 -12.66 16.66
CA THR A 139 -11.20 -12.52 15.69
C THR A 139 -9.99 -13.37 16.09
N LYS A 140 -9.44 -14.11 15.12
CA LYS A 140 -8.31 -15.04 15.35
C LYS A 140 -7.54 -15.33 14.08
N ILE A 141 -6.30 -15.79 14.28
CA ILE A 141 -5.51 -16.51 13.27
C ILE A 141 -5.71 -18.00 13.55
N GLY A 142 -6.18 -18.74 12.55
CA GLY A 142 -6.39 -20.17 12.61
C GLY A 142 -5.11 -20.97 12.38
N LYS A 143 -5.25 -22.23 11.95
CA LYS A 143 -4.12 -23.15 11.76
C LYS A 143 -3.17 -22.76 10.62
N TYR A 144 -3.68 -22.06 9.60
CA TYR A 144 -2.94 -21.69 8.40
C TYR A 144 -2.82 -20.18 8.29
N ILE A 145 -1.76 -19.69 7.64
CA ILE A 145 -1.50 -18.25 7.45
C ILE A 145 -2.71 -17.54 6.80
N PHE A 146 -3.29 -18.14 5.77
CA PHE A 146 -4.46 -17.58 5.06
C PHE A 146 -5.80 -17.81 5.76
N ASN A 147 -5.81 -18.53 6.89
CA ASN A 147 -7.02 -18.79 7.67
C ASN A 147 -7.07 -17.79 8.85
N HIS A 148 -7.61 -16.60 8.62
CA HIS A 148 -7.83 -15.62 9.68
C HIS A 148 -9.16 -14.88 9.46
N SER A 149 -9.71 -14.30 10.54
CA SER A 149 -11.06 -13.70 10.53
C SER A 149 -11.25 -12.54 9.54
N TYR A 150 -10.17 -11.93 9.06
CA TYR A 150 -10.20 -10.80 8.12
C TYR A 150 -10.12 -11.21 6.64
N MET A 151 -9.89 -12.50 6.35
CA MET A 151 -9.70 -12.98 4.98
C MET A 151 -10.95 -12.74 4.13
N LEU A 152 -12.09 -13.28 4.58
CA LEU A 152 -13.35 -13.16 3.82
C LEU A 152 -13.82 -11.70 3.73
N PRO A 153 -13.91 -10.92 4.83
CA PRO A 153 -14.26 -9.49 4.73
C PRO A 153 -13.31 -8.70 3.82
N GLY A 154 -12.01 -8.96 3.88
CA GLY A 154 -11.02 -8.28 3.05
C GLY A 154 -11.19 -8.59 1.56
N LEU A 155 -11.39 -9.86 1.20
CA LEU A 155 -11.64 -10.29 -0.18
C LEU A 155 -12.93 -9.70 -0.72
N VAL A 156 -14.02 -9.78 0.05
CA VAL A 156 -15.33 -9.24 -0.35
C VAL A 156 -15.25 -7.74 -0.56
N THR A 157 -14.62 -7.00 0.37
CA THR A 157 -14.49 -5.55 0.27
C THR A 157 -13.64 -5.17 -0.95
N THR A 158 -12.48 -5.79 -1.13
CA THR A 158 -11.57 -5.48 -2.24
C THR A 158 -12.18 -5.81 -3.59
N ALA A 159 -12.77 -7.01 -3.74
CA ALA A 159 -13.42 -7.42 -4.98
C ALA A 159 -14.61 -6.52 -5.31
N SER A 160 -15.43 -6.17 -4.32
CA SER A 160 -16.58 -5.27 -4.51
C SER A 160 -16.12 -3.87 -4.92
N GLN A 161 -15.07 -3.32 -4.29
CA GLN A 161 -14.54 -2.00 -4.64
C GLN A 161 -13.99 -1.96 -6.06
N VAL A 162 -13.25 -3.00 -6.48
CA VAL A 162 -12.73 -3.11 -7.85
C VAL A 162 -13.87 -3.25 -8.86
N ALA A 163 -14.87 -4.09 -8.57
CA ALA A 163 -16.01 -4.29 -9.45
C ALA A 163 -16.87 -3.02 -9.60
N ILE A 164 -17.18 -2.35 -8.49
CA ILE A 164 -17.91 -1.07 -8.50
C ILE A 164 -17.09 0.00 -9.22
N GLY A 165 -15.79 0.09 -8.94
CA GLY A 165 -14.89 1.01 -9.63
C GLY A 165 -14.89 0.80 -11.15
N TYR A 166 -14.88 -0.46 -11.60
CA TYR A 166 -14.95 -0.81 -13.01
C TYR A 166 -16.27 -0.39 -13.64
N VAL A 167 -17.40 -0.64 -12.97
CA VAL A 167 -18.72 -0.20 -13.46
C VAL A 167 -18.75 1.33 -13.58
N ILE A 168 -18.29 2.04 -12.55
CA ILE A 168 -18.22 3.51 -12.55
C ILE A 168 -17.33 4.02 -13.69
N SER A 169 -16.17 3.38 -13.93
CA SER A 169 -15.26 3.83 -14.98
C SER A 169 -15.88 3.76 -16.36
N LYS A 170 -16.76 2.79 -16.64
CA LYS A 170 -17.51 2.69 -17.91
C LYS A 170 -18.54 3.79 -18.14
N PHE A 171 -18.94 4.51 -17.10
CA PHE A 171 -19.87 5.65 -17.22
C PHE A 171 -19.16 7.00 -17.23
N ILE A 172 -17.96 7.10 -16.64
CA ILE A 172 -17.23 8.36 -16.50
C ILE A 172 -16.21 8.58 -17.62
N PHE A 173 -15.55 7.52 -18.09
CA PHE A 173 -14.49 7.56 -19.10
C PHE A 173 -14.91 6.81 -20.37
#